data_AF-D4I349-F1
#
_entry.id   AF-D4I349-F1
#
_cell.length_a   1.000
_cell.length_b   1.000
_cell.length_c   1.000
_cell.angle_alpha   90.00
_cell.angle_beta   90.00
_cell.angle_gamma   90.00
#
_symmetry.space_group_name_H-M   'P 1'
#
loop_
_entity.id
_entity.type
_entity.pdbx_description
1 polymer ?
#
loop_
_entity_poly.entity_id
_entity_poly.type
_entity_poly.pdbx_seq_one_letter_code
_entity_poly.pdbx_strand_id
1 'polypeptide(L)'
;MVMFPPGKKRRNFFIAQICVLICAAIVMTKAMIGGAINEYNMPFSTWPVELYVSEFFMILIYSSVFTLLLSIPLWYFFIGEQSADSQS
;
A
#
# COMPACT_ATOMS: atom_id res chain seq x y z
N MET A 1 -6.78 20.24 -12.22
CA MET A 1 -5.38 19.92 -12.53
C MET A 1 -4.59 20.08 -11.25
N VAL A 2 -3.88 19.02 -10.83
CA VAL A 2 -3.39 18.79 -9.45
C VAL A 2 -2.61 19.98 -8.88
N MET A 3 -3.20 20.63 -7.88
CA MET A 3 -2.66 21.82 -7.20
C MET A 3 -2.07 21.41 -5.86
N PHE A 4 -0.81 20.95 -5.86
CA PHE A 4 -0.04 20.79 -4.62
C PHE A 4 1.38 21.32 -4.82
N PRO A 5 1.76 22.43 -4.16
CA PRO A 5 3.15 22.89 -4.15
C PRO A 5 3.98 21.91 -3.32
N PRO A 6 5.09 21.35 -3.83
CA PRO A 6 5.91 20.38 -3.10
C PRO A 6 7.00 21.10 -2.32
N GLY A 7 6.82 21.23 -1.00
CA GLY A 7 8.00 21.24 -0.11
C GLY A 7 8.70 19.90 -0.27
N LYS A 8 10.02 19.89 -0.56
CA LYS A 8 10.80 18.67 -0.90
C LYS A 8 10.54 17.50 0.05
N LYS A 9 10.33 17.75 1.35
CA LYS A 9 10.09 16.73 2.38
C LYS A 9 8.70 16.09 2.32
N ARG A 10 7.62 16.84 2.04
CA ARG A 10 6.25 16.28 1.88
C ARG A 10 6.16 15.34 0.68
N ARG A 11 6.86 15.68 -0.41
CA ARG A 11 6.93 14.82 -1.59
C ARG A 11 7.61 13.48 -1.29
N ASN A 12 8.68 13.48 -0.51
CA ASN A 12 9.37 12.26 -0.11
C ASN A 12 8.50 11.35 0.76
N PHE A 13 7.69 11.93 1.67
CA PHE A 13 6.70 11.17 2.45
C PHE A 13 5.67 10.47 1.53
N PHE A 14 5.08 11.20 0.58
CA PHE A 14 4.15 10.59 -0.39
C PHE A 14 4.81 9.52 -1.25
N ILE A 15 6.05 9.72 -1.70
CA ILE A 15 6.80 8.72 -2.47
C ILE A 15 7.04 7.47 -1.62
N ALA A 16 7.49 7.62 -0.37
CA ALA A 16 7.72 6.50 0.53
C ALA A 16 6.42 5.72 0.79
N GLN A 17 5.31 6.42 0.97
CA GLN A 17 4.00 5.80 1.16
C GLN A 17 3.50 5.05 -0.09
N ILE A 18 3.74 5.60 -1.28
CA ILE A 18 3.45 4.92 -2.55
C ILE A 18 4.35 3.68 -2.71
N CYS A 19 5.62 3.75 -2.36
CA CYS A 19 6.53 2.59 -2.41
C CYS A 19 6.04 1.47 -1.48
N VAL A 20 5.62 1.80 -0.25
CA VAL A 20 5.05 0.84 0.70
C VAL A 20 3.78 0.20 0.13
N LEU A 21 2.89 1.00 -0.47
CA LEU A 21 1.64 0.50 -1.08
C LEU A 21 1.93 -0.48 -2.23
N ILE A 22 2.89 -0.16 -3.10
CA ILE A 22 3.29 -1.04 -4.21
C ILE A 22 3.88 -2.35 -3.67
N CYS A 23 4.79 -2.29 -2.69
CA CYS A 23 5.36 -3.48 -2.08
C CYS A 23 4.29 -4.36 -1.42
N ALA A 24 3.38 -3.76 -0.65
CA ALA A 24 2.27 -4.46 -0.02
C ALA A 24 1.34 -5.09 -1.05
N ALA A 25 1.00 -4.38 -2.13
CA ALA A 25 0.18 -4.90 -3.22
C ALA A 25 0.83 -6.11 -3.91
N ILE A 26 2.15 -6.08 -4.16
CA ILE A 26 2.88 -7.21 -4.75
C ILE A 26 2.82 -8.43 -3.84
N VAL A 27 3.13 -8.27 -2.55
CA VAL A 27 3.11 -9.38 -1.58
C VAL A 27 1.71 -9.97 -1.44
N MET A 28 0.68 -9.12 -1.30
CA MET A 28 -0.72 -9.56 -1.19
C MET A 28 -1.19 -10.27 -2.45
N THR A 29 -0.82 -9.77 -3.64
CA THR A 29 -1.14 -10.42 -4.92
C THR A 29 -0.48 -11.80 -5.00
N LYS A 30 0.80 -11.93 -4.65
CA LYS A 30 1.47 -13.24 -4.62
C LYS A 30 0.81 -14.19 -3.62
N ALA A 31 0.42 -13.70 -2.44
CA ALA A 31 -0.21 -14.48 -1.40
C ALA A 31 -1.62 -14.96 -1.79
N MET A 32 -2.45 -14.09 -2.37
CA MET A 32 -3.81 -14.48 -2.80
C MET A 32 -3.79 -15.44 -3.99
N ILE A 33 -2.98 -15.15 -5.02
CA ILE A 33 -2.81 -16.06 -6.17
C ILE A 33 -2.29 -17.43 -5.69
N GLY A 34 -1.27 -17.45 -4.82
CA GLY A 34 -0.75 -18.70 -4.27
C GLY A 34 -1.76 -19.44 -3.39
N GLY A 35 -2.48 -18.70 -2.54
CA GLY A 35 -3.49 -19.24 -1.64
C GLY A 35 -4.66 -19.86 -2.38
N ALA A 36 -5.24 -19.15 -3.34
CA ALA A 36 -6.41 -19.64 -4.06
C ALA A 36 -6.07 -20.71 -5.12
N ILE A 37 -4.84 -20.79 -5.62
CA ILE A 37 -4.37 -21.98 -6.36
C ILE A 37 -4.36 -23.23 -5.45
N ASN A 38 -3.89 -23.08 -4.21
CA ASN A 38 -3.85 -24.16 -3.24
C ASN A 38 -5.26 -24.56 -2.77
N GLU A 39 -6.14 -23.59 -2.53
CA GLU A 39 -7.49 -23.78 -1.99
C GLU A 39 -8.46 -24.39 -3.02
N TYR A 40 -8.51 -23.84 -4.24
CA TYR A 40 -9.49 -24.25 -5.23
C TYR A 40 -9.01 -25.39 -6.15
N ASN A 41 -7.72 -25.75 -6.10
CA ASN A 41 -7.10 -26.75 -7.00
C ASN A 41 -7.38 -26.51 -8.50
N MET A 42 -7.80 -25.28 -8.85
CA MET A 42 -8.18 -24.87 -10.20
C MET A 42 -7.19 -23.81 -10.68
N PRO A 43 -6.66 -23.92 -11.90
CA PRO A 43 -5.74 -22.93 -12.43
C PRO A 43 -6.43 -21.57 -12.52
N PHE A 44 -5.63 -20.51 -12.37
CA PHE A 44 -6.05 -19.10 -12.45
C PHE A 44 -6.89 -18.79 -13.71
N SER A 45 -6.66 -19.56 -14.78
CA SER A 45 -7.38 -19.50 -16.06
C SER A 45 -8.87 -19.85 -16.00
N THR A 46 -9.31 -20.59 -14.98
CA THR A 46 -10.70 -21.07 -14.85
C THR A 46 -11.52 -20.27 -13.85
N TRP A 47 -10.93 -19.28 -13.19
CA TRP A 47 -11.64 -18.54 -12.16
C TRP A 47 -12.74 -17.65 -12.74
N PRO A 48 -13.93 -17.66 -12.12
CA PRO A 48 -14.99 -16.75 -12.50
C PRO A 48 -14.58 -15.30 -12.21
N VAL A 49 -15.08 -14.37 -13.03
CA VAL A 49 -14.77 -12.93 -12.91
C VAL A 49 -15.14 -12.37 -11.52
N GLU A 50 -16.17 -12.93 -10.87
CA GLU A 50 -16.58 -12.55 -9.51
C GLU A 50 -15.50 -12.83 -8.45
N LEU A 51 -14.79 -13.95 -8.58
CA LEU A 51 -13.66 -14.29 -7.70
C LEU A 51 -12.48 -13.34 -7.92
N TYR A 52 -12.19 -12.98 -9.18
CA TYR A 52 -11.17 -11.99 -9.50
C TYR A 52 -11.46 -10.62 -8.89
N VAL A 53 -12.70 -10.14 -9.02
CA VAL A 53 -13.09 -8.82 -8.53
C VAL A 53 -13.06 -8.78 -7.00
N SER A 54 -13.53 -9.84 -6.34
CA SER A 54 -13.52 -9.92 -4.87
C SER A 54 -12.11 -10.06 -4.29
N GLU A 55 -11.25 -10.91 -4.85
CA GLU A 55 -9.84 -10.99 -4.44
C GLU A 55 -9.10 -9.66 -4.66
N PHE A 56 -9.33 -9.01 -5.81
CA PHE A 56 -8.75 -7.70 -6.09
C PHE A 56 -9.17 -6.66 -5.05
N PHE A 57 -10.45 -6.67 -4.64
CA PHE A 57 -10.96 -5.76 -3.61
C PHE A 57 -10.35 -6.07 -2.23
N MET A 58 -10.17 -7.35 -1.88
CA MET A 58 -9.42 -7.76 -0.69
C MET A 58 -7.99 -7.21 -0.72
N ILE A 59 -7.25 -7.42 -1.82
CA ILE A 59 -5.87 -6.93 -1.97
C ILE A 59 -5.79 -5.42 -1.81
N LEU A 60 -6.73 -4.68 -2.41
CA LEU A 60 -6.80 -3.21 -2.27
C LEU A 60 -7.02 -2.78 -0.82
N ILE A 61 -7.99 -3.39 -0.14
CA ILE A 61 -8.27 -3.05 1.26
C ILE A 61 -7.08 -3.38 2.14
N TYR A 62 -6.50 -4.58 2.04
CA TYR A 62 -5.37 -4.96 2.87
C TYR A 62 -4.13 -4.11 2.61
N SER A 63 -3.83 -3.81 1.35
CA SER A 63 -2.72 -2.93 1.00
C SER A 63 -2.95 -1.51 1.55
N SER A 64 -4.18 -1.00 1.47
CA SER A 64 -4.54 0.30 2.04
C SER A 64 -4.42 0.34 3.57
N VAL A 65 -4.90 -0.70 4.26
CA VAL A 65 -4.81 -0.80 5.73
C VAL A 65 -3.36 -0.90 6.18
N PHE A 66 -2.53 -1.72 5.52
CA PHE A 66 -1.10 -1.78 5.80
C PHE A 66 -0.40 -0.45 5.55
N THR A 67 -0.74 0.21 4.44
CA THR A 67 -0.19 1.52 4.10
C THR A 67 -0.60 2.58 5.13
N LEU A 68 -1.84 2.56 5.63
CA LEU A 68 -2.31 3.45 6.70
C LEU A 68 -1.61 3.16 8.03
N LEU A 69 -1.47 1.89 8.41
CA LEU A 69 -0.74 1.49 9.61
C LEU A 69 0.71 1.94 9.57
N LEU A 70 1.38 1.80 8.42
CA LEU A 70 2.76 2.25 8.22
C LEU A 70 2.86 3.77 7.97
N SER A 71 1.77 4.43 7.57
CA SER A 71 1.69 5.88 7.42
C SER A 71 1.91 6.58 8.76
N ILE A 72 1.37 6.05 9.86
CA ILE A 72 1.52 6.63 11.21
C ILE A 72 3.00 6.72 11.64
N PRO A 73 3.81 5.64 11.64
CA PRO A 73 5.23 5.72 11.98
C PRO A 73 6.03 6.50 10.94
N LEU A 74 5.74 6.39 9.64
CA LEU A 74 6.41 7.22 8.62
C LEU A 74 6.13 8.70 8.84
N TRP A 75 4.92 9.06 9.25
CA TRP A 75 4.49 10.44 9.50
C TRP A 75 5.21 10.97 10.72
N TYR A 76 5.26 10.20 11.81
CA TYR A 76 6.03 10.56 12.99
C TYR A 76 7.53 10.73 12.67
N PHE A 77 8.12 9.84 11.86
CA PHE A 77 9.51 9.94 11.46
C PHE A 77 9.78 11.20 10.60
N PHE A 78 8.97 11.47 9.57
CA PHE A 78 9.18 12.61 8.65
C PHE A 78 8.75 13.98 9.21
N ILE A 79 7.77 14.04 10.12
CA ILE A 79 7.22 15.28 10.68
C ILE A 79 7.68 15.53 12.11
N GLY A 80 7.95 14.50 12.92
CA GLY A 80 8.57 14.68 14.23
C GLY A 80 9.95 15.34 14.15
N GLU A 81 10.67 15.13 13.05
CA GLU A 81 11.95 15.80 12.76
C GLU A 81 11.83 17.33 12.55
N GLN A 82 10.63 17.85 12.23
CA GLN A 82 10.41 19.31 12.12
C GLN A 82 10.29 20.00 13.49
N SER A 83 9.77 19.30 14.50
CA SER A 83 9.58 19.87 15.85
C SER A 83 10.90 20.09 16.57
N ALA A 84 11.93 19.27 16.30
CA ALA A 84 13.24 19.36 16.95
C ALA A 84 14.13 20.46 16.35
N ASP A 85 14.02 20.73 15.04
CA ASP A 85 14.85 21.71 14.32
C ASP A 85 14.31 23.16 14.43
N SER A 86 13.09 23.33 14.94
CA SER A 86 12.46 24.67 15.12
C SER A 86 12.84 25.35 16.44
N GLN A 87 13.76 24.76 17.22
CA GLN A 87 14.23 25.27 18.52
C GLN A 87 15.72 25.67 18.56
N SER A 88 16.43 25.65 17.43
CA SER A 88 17.82 26.15 17.35
C SER A 88 17.92 27.55 16.76
#